data_AF-A0A537S758-F1
#
_entry.id   AF-A0A537S758-F1
#
_cell.length_a   1.000
_cell.length_b   1.000
_cell.length_c   1.000
_cell.angle_alpha   90.00
_cell.angle_beta   90.00
_cell.angle_gamma   90.00
#
_symmetry.space_group_name_H-M   'P 1'
#
loop_
_entity.id
_entity.type
_entity.pdbx_description
1 polymer ?
#
loop_
_entity_poly.entity_id
_entity_poly.type
_entity_poly.pdbx_seq_one_letter_code
_entity_poly.pdbx_strand_id
1 'polypeptide(L)'
;MLIAATSVVFLSCCAGAEAQQQVIGAPPEAFNMRLVGSNDLQARSAYQPTIHHQGDRWIAYIGHHGGTDAVPAPLNPITGKAEPNGTSILDVTDPAHPQYLRHIPGQEGKYEGGGAQMVRVCDGKALPKGDRNAVYMLRTFGSEAHEIWNVAEPANPVLIT
;
A
#
# COMPACT_ATOMS: atom_id res chain seq x y z
N MET A 1 59.71 22.86 -44.08
CA MET A 1 58.57 23.32 -43.29
C MET A 1 57.48 22.27 -43.43
N LEU A 2 57.27 21.42 -42.42
CA LEU A 2 56.09 20.56 -42.30
C LEU A 2 55.83 20.37 -40.81
N ILE A 3 54.80 21.03 -40.30
CA ILE A 3 54.34 20.93 -38.90
C ILE A 3 53.35 19.78 -38.87
N ALA A 4 53.71 18.66 -38.22
CA ALA A 4 52.78 17.57 -37.97
C ALA A 4 51.98 17.90 -36.70
N ALA A 5 50.75 18.35 -36.88
CA ALA A 5 49.80 18.55 -35.78
C ALA A 5 49.33 17.18 -35.26
N THR A 6 49.67 16.86 -34.02
CA THR A 6 49.21 15.65 -33.34
C THR A 6 47.85 15.96 -32.70
N SER A 7 46.76 15.43 -33.28
CA SER A 7 45.43 15.54 -32.71
C SER A 7 45.30 14.63 -31.48
N VAL A 8 45.09 15.22 -30.31
CA VAL A 8 44.73 14.48 -29.09
C VAL A 8 43.24 14.14 -29.15
N VAL A 9 42.91 12.87 -29.32
CA VAL A 9 41.53 12.37 -29.19
C VAL A 9 41.26 12.14 -27.71
N PHE A 10 40.49 13.04 -27.09
CA PHE A 10 39.92 12.79 -25.77
C PHE A 10 38.80 11.75 -25.90
N LEU A 11 39.11 10.50 -25.56
CA LEU A 11 38.10 9.45 -25.40
C LEU A 11 37.32 9.76 -24.11
N SER A 12 36.18 10.42 -24.25
CA SER A 12 35.25 10.63 -23.14
C SER A 12 34.68 9.28 -22.73
N CYS A 13 35.23 8.68 -21.67
CA CYS A 13 34.64 7.51 -21.02
C CYS A 13 33.31 7.93 -20.39
N CYS A 14 32.22 7.81 -21.15
CA CYS A 14 30.88 7.77 -20.59
C CYS A 14 30.75 6.47 -19.80
N ALA A 15 31.20 6.47 -18.54
CA ALA A 15 30.84 5.42 -17.60
C ALA A 15 29.31 5.52 -17.39
N GLY A 16 28.56 4.64 -18.03
CA GLY A 16 27.14 4.49 -17.76
C GLY A 16 26.96 4.21 -16.27
N ALA A 17 26.06 4.93 -15.61
CA ALA A 17 25.63 4.57 -14.28
C ALA A 17 24.88 3.23 -14.37
N GLU A 18 25.53 2.13 -13.99
CA GLU A 18 24.86 0.86 -13.79
C GLU A 18 24.05 0.94 -12.49
N ALA A 19 22.72 0.92 -12.60
CA ALA A 19 21.85 0.76 -11.45
C ALA A 19 22.09 -0.65 -10.87
N GLN A 20 22.64 -0.70 -9.66
CA GLN A 20 22.93 -1.95 -8.99
C GLN A 20 21.59 -2.66 -8.66
N GLN A 21 21.45 -3.91 -9.10
CA GLN A 21 20.23 -4.68 -8.89
C GLN A 21 19.99 -4.88 -7.38
N GLN A 22 18.78 -4.55 -6.90
CA GLN A 22 18.42 -4.77 -5.50
C GLN A 22 18.48 -6.26 -5.16
N VAL A 23 19.26 -6.58 -4.12
CA VAL A 23 19.39 -7.94 -3.58
C VAL A 23 18.45 -8.08 -2.38
N ILE A 24 17.76 -9.21 -2.26
CA ILE A 24 16.92 -9.50 -1.10
C ILE A 24 17.76 -9.41 0.18
N GLY A 25 17.33 -8.59 1.13
CA GLY A 25 18.05 -8.35 2.40
C GLY A 25 19.09 -7.22 2.34
N ALA A 26 19.30 -6.57 1.18
CA ALA A 26 20.03 -5.32 1.13
C ALA A 26 19.33 -4.25 1.99
N PRO A 27 20.07 -3.32 2.60
CA PRO A 27 19.46 -2.20 3.31
C PRO A 27 18.57 -1.38 2.35
N PRO A 28 17.46 -0.79 2.84
CA PRO A 28 16.63 0.07 2.02
C PRO A 28 17.45 1.24 1.43
N GLU A 29 17.24 1.52 0.15
CA GLU A 29 17.77 2.73 -0.46
C GLU A 29 17.16 3.97 0.21
N ALA A 30 17.99 4.95 0.54
CA ALA A 30 17.56 6.16 1.23
C ALA A 30 18.49 7.35 0.94
N PHE A 31 17.91 8.55 0.81
CA PHE A 31 18.64 9.81 0.77
C PHE A 31 17.92 10.83 1.66
N ASN A 32 18.60 11.37 2.67
CA ASN A 32 18.01 12.25 3.70
C ASN A 32 16.76 11.69 4.41
N MET A 33 16.65 10.36 4.47
CA MET A 33 15.57 9.66 5.16
C MET A 33 16.10 8.34 5.75
N ARG A 34 15.30 7.72 6.61
CA ARG A 34 15.60 6.42 7.21
C ARG A 34 14.31 5.62 7.35
N LEU A 35 14.33 4.33 7.01
CA LEU A 35 13.22 3.43 7.31
C LEU A 35 13.02 3.33 8.82
N VAL A 36 11.81 3.65 9.31
CA VAL A 36 11.47 3.60 10.74
C VAL A 36 10.85 2.27 11.14
N GLY A 37 10.01 1.71 10.26
CA GLY A 37 9.35 0.42 10.44
C GLY A 37 8.72 -0.02 9.13
N SER A 38 8.30 -1.28 9.07
CA SER A 38 7.69 -1.88 7.87
C SER A 38 6.69 -2.96 8.26
N ASN A 39 5.68 -3.16 7.41
CA ASN A 39 4.78 -4.30 7.46
C ASN A 39 4.73 -4.90 6.05
N ASP A 40 4.73 -6.24 5.93
CA ASP A 40 4.75 -6.94 4.65
C ASP A 40 3.37 -7.01 3.96
N LEU A 41 2.32 -6.49 4.62
CA LEU A 41 0.93 -6.51 4.18
C LEU A 41 0.43 -7.92 3.84
N GLN A 42 0.98 -8.95 4.47
CA GLN A 42 0.69 -10.36 4.15
C GLN A 42 0.95 -10.68 2.66
N ALA A 43 2.03 -10.11 2.10
CA ALA A 43 2.42 -10.23 0.69
C ALA A 43 1.38 -9.69 -0.32
N ARG A 44 0.56 -8.71 0.09
CA ARG A 44 -0.36 -7.98 -0.80
C ARG A 44 0.32 -6.73 -1.35
N SER A 45 -0.11 -6.27 -2.53
CA SER A 45 0.37 -5.01 -3.12
C SER A 45 -0.02 -3.82 -2.23
N ALA A 46 0.52 -2.62 -2.44
CA ALA A 46 0.05 -1.42 -1.75
C ALA A 46 -0.36 -0.38 -2.79
N TYR A 47 -1.62 0.05 -2.76
CA TYR A 47 -2.14 1.06 -3.66
C TYR A 47 -2.99 2.08 -2.92
N GLN A 48 -2.73 3.36 -3.21
CA GLN A 48 -3.43 4.51 -2.63
C GLN A 48 -3.75 4.42 -1.12
N PRO A 49 -2.74 4.22 -0.26
CA PRO A 49 -2.97 4.17 1.18
C PRO A 49 -3.53 5.50 1.70
N THR A 50 -4.48 5.42 2.64
CA THR A 50 -5.00 6.55 3.42
C THR A 50 -4.65 6.34 4.88
N ILE A 51 -3.98 7.32 5.49
CA ILE A 51 -3.68 7.32 6.92
C ILE A 51 -4.67 8.28 7.60
N HIS A 52 -5.39 7.79 8.61
CA HIS A 52 -6.43 8.55 9.30
C HIS A 52 -6.20 8.48 10.81
N HIS A 53 -6.38 9.62 11.49
CA HIS A 53 -6.32 9.69 12.94
C HIS A 53 -7.73 9.49 13.51
N GLN A 54 -7.94 8.43 14.29
CA GLN A 54 -9.21 8.10 14.93
C GLN A 54 -9.02 7.82 16.42
N GLY A 55 -9.61 8.67 17.26
CA GLY A 55 -9.37 8.63 18.71
C GLY A 55 -7.94 9.05 19.03
N ASP A 56 -7.19 8.15 19.65
CA ASP A 56 -5.76 8.26 20.01
C ASP A 56 -4.85 7.44 19.07
N ARG A 57 -5.40 6.85 18.02
CA ARG A 57 -4.69 5.94 17.10
C ARG A 57 -4.57 6.53 15.70
N TRP A 58 -3.47 6.19 15.04
CA TRP A 58 -3.29 6.38 13.61
C TRP A 58 -3.50 5.06 12.89
N ILE A 59 -4.47 5.00 11.98
CA ILE A 59 -4.82 3.80 11.23
C ILE A 59 -4.50 4.03 9.76
N ALA A 60 -3.76 3.10 9.15
CA ALA A 60 -3.51 3.06 7.72
C ALA A 60 -4.48 2.09 7.05
N TYR A 61 -5.17 2.58 6.03
CA TYR A 61 -6.09 1.83 5.18
C TYR A 61 -5.47 1.73 3.79
N ILE A 62 -5.10 0.53 3.38
CA ILE A 62 -4.33 0.30 2.15
C ILE A 62 -5.19 -0.48 1.16
N GLY A 63 -5.47 0.15 0.02
CA GLY A 63 -6.11 -0.53 -1.10
C GLY A 63 -5.15 -1.46 -1.82
N HIS A 64 -5.70 -2.45 -2.50
CA HIS A 64 -4.93 -3.45 -3.24
C HIS A 64 -5.47 -3.60 -4.65
N HIS A 65 -4.57 -3.79 -5.61
CA HIS A 65 -4.93 -4.46 -6.88
C HIS A 65 -5.26 -5.92 -6.61
N GLY A 66 -5.89 -6.61 -7.57
CA GLY A 66 -6.05 -8.06 -7.58
C GLY A 66 -4.71 -8.80 -7.42
N GLY A 67 -4.78 -10.11 -7.18
CA GLY A 67 -3.59 -10.94 -7.05
C GLY A 67 -2.80 -11.04 -8.36
N THR A 68 -1.69 -11.76 -8.32
CA THR A 68 -0.85 -12.02 -9.51
C THR A 68 -1.14 -13.40 -10.09
N ASP A 69 -0.50 -13.75 -11.21
CA ASP A 69 -0.55 -15.12 -11.72
C ASP A 69 0.08 -16.14 -10.76
N ALA A 70 1.15 -15.75 -10.06
CA ALA A 70 1.84 -16.61 -9.10
C ALA A 70 1.10 -16.73 -7.76
N VAL A 71 0.47 -15.64 -7.32
CA VAL A 71 -0.27 -15.57 -6.05
C VAL A 71 -1.60 -14.85 -6.29
N PRO A 72 -2.62 -15.55 -6.84
CA PRO A 72 -3.91 -14.93 -7.17
C PRO A 72 -4.73 -14.57 -5.92
N ALA A 73 -4.61 -15.36 -4.86
CA ALA A 73 -5.27 -15.13 -3.57
C ALA A 73 -4.27 -15.40 -2.44
N PRO A 74 -3.55 -14.37 -1.96
CA PRO A 74 -2.62 -14.52 -0.84
C PRO A 74 -3.30 -15.10 0.40
N LEU A 75 -2.58 -15.98 1.10
CA LEU A 75 -3.03 -16.54 2.37
C LEU A 75 -3.12 -15.42 3.41
N ASN A 76 -4.26 -15.34 4.10
CA ASN A 76 -4.44 -14.50 5.27
C ASN A 76 -4.07 -15.31 6.53
N PRO A 77 -2.96 -15.02 7.22
CA PRO A 77 -2.55 -15.78 8.41
C PRO A 77 -3.51 -15.64 9.60
N ILE A 78 -4.34 -14.58 9.64
CA ILE A 78 -5.30 -14.34 10.72
C ILE A 78 -6.49 -15.31 10.59
N THR A 79 -6.95 -15.56 9.35
CA THR A 79 -8.12 -16.43 9.10
C THR A 79 -7.74 -17.83 8.64
N GLY A 80 -6.50 -18.04 8.20
CA GLY A 80 -6.01 -19.28 7.60
C GLY A 80 -6.54 -19.52 6.18
N LYS A 81 -7.16 -18.52 5.54
CA LYS A 81 -7.81 -18.65 4.23
C LYS A 81 -7.05 -17.92 3.13
N ALA A 82 -7.02 -18.50 1.94
CA ALA A 82 -6.67 -17.76 0.74
C ALA A 82 -7.83 -16.82 0.40
N GLU A 83 -7.53 -15.53 0.24
CA GLU A 83 -8.54 -14.49 0.02
C GLU A 83 -8.11 -13.61 -1.16
N PRO A 84 -9.05 -13.22 -2.07
CA PRO A 84 -8.76 -12.21 -3.06
C PRO A 84 -8.31 -10.94 -2.34
N ASN A 85 -7.38 -10.21 -2.94
CA ASN A 85 -6.96 -8.92 -2.41
C ASN A 85 -8.15 -7.98 -2.21
N GLY A 86 -8.04 -7.07 -1.26
CA GLY A 86 -9.06 -6.04 -1.01
C GLY A 86 -8.46 -4.83 -0.29
N THR A 87 -8.75 -4.69 1.00
CA THR A 87 -8.20 -3.61 1.83
C THR A 87 -7.52 -4.16 3.06
N SER A 88 -6.28 -3.77 3.30
CA SER A 88 -5.57 -4.00 4.57
C SER A 88 -5.79 -2.82 5.52
N ILE A 89 -5.99 -3.13 6.80
CA ILE A 89 -6.14 -2.15 7.87
C ILE A 89 -5.04 -2.38 8.90
N LEU A 90 -4.20 -1.38 9.11
CA LEU A 90 -3.04 -1.42 10.00
C LEU A 90 -3.15 -0.35 11.07
N ASP A 91 -2.78 -0.69 12.30
CA ASP A 91 -2.42 0.31 13.31
C ASP A 91 -0.99 0.78 13.05
N VAL A 92 -0.82 2.07 12.85
CA VAL A 92 0.48 2.73 12.62
C VAL A 92 0.75 3.81 13.67
N THR A 93 0.09 3.74 14.83
CA THR A 93 0.29 4.66 15.96
C THR A 93 1.73 4.65 16.43
N ASP A 94 2.33 3.45 16.52
CA ASP A 94 3.77 3.29 16.62
C ASP A 94 4.35 3.00 15.21
N PRO A 95 4.99 3.99 14.55
CA PRO A 95 5.52 3.80 13.20
C PRO A 95 6.69 2.82 13.15
N ALA A 96 7.33 2.49 14.28
CA ALA A 96 8.39 1.48 14.33
C ALA A 96 7.83 0.05 14.36
N HIS A 97 6.57 -0.13 14.79
CA HIS A 97 5.92 -1.44 14.95
C HIS A 97 4.50 -1.45 14.37
N PRO A 98 4.33 -1.25 13.04
CA PRO A 98 3.02 -1.26 12.40
C PRO A 98 2.33 -2.62 12.56
N GLN A 99 1.11 -2.63 13.09
CA GLN A 99 0.36 -3.85 13.41
C GLN A 99 -0.76 -4.09 12.41
N TYR A 100 -0.79 -5.27 11.79
CA TYR A 100 -1.86 -5.67 10.88
C TYR A 100 -3.10 -6.06 11.68
N LEU A 101 -4.20 -5.32 11.53
CA LEU A 101 -5.43 -5.54 12.30
C LEU A 101 -6.42 -6.43 11.55
N ARG A 102 -6.64 -6.14 10.27
CA ARG A 102 -7.70 -6.79 9.49
C ARG A 102 -7.44 -6.70 7.99
N HIS A 103 -7.87 -7.74 7.29
CA HIS A 103 -8.06 -7.74 5.85
C HIS A 103 -9.57 -7.82 5.55
N ILE A 104 -10.03 -7.02 4.59
CA ILE A 104 -11.38 -7.11 4.03
C ILE A 104 -11.24 -7.50 2.55
N PRO A 105 -11.64 -8.71 2.12
CA PRO A 105 -11.55 -9.16 0.73
C PRO A 105 -12.24 -8.21 -0.25
N GLY A 106 -11.73 -8.13 -1.48
CA GLY A 106 -12.29 -7.33 -2.58
C GLY A 106 -12.81 -8.20 -3.73
N GLN A 107 -12.98 -7.58 -4.90
CA GLN A 107 -13.44 -8.28 -6.10
C GLN A 107 -12.42 -9.36 -6.48
N GLU A 108 -12.89 -10.56 -6.81
CA GLU A 108 -12.04 -11.59 -7.40
C GLU A 108 -11.46 -11.12 -8.73
N GLY A 109 -10.19 -11.44 -8.98
CA GLY A 109 -9.50 -11.04 -10.20
C GLY A 109 -8.02 -10.82 -9.96
N LYS A 110 -7.31 -10.61 -11.07
CA LYS A 110 -5.86 -10.39 -11.06
C LYS A 110 -5.54 -8.97 -11.50
N TYR A 111 -4.46 -8.42 -10.97
CA TYR A 111 -3.98 -7.08 -11.32
C TYR A 111 -5.12 -6.05 -11.26
N GLU A 112 -5.34 -5.27 -12.31
CA GLU A 112 -6.41 -4.27 -12.37
C GLU A 112 -7.84 -4.86 -12.43
N GLY A 113 -7.98 -6.16 -12.70
CA GLY A 113 -9.28 -6.83 -12.83
C GLY A 113 -9.88 -7.31 -11.51
N GLY A 114 -9.29 -6.98 -10.37
CA GLY A 114 -9.81 -7.34 -9.04
C GLY A 114 -9.29 -6.42 -7.94
N GLY A 115 -9.56 -6.77 -6.68
CA GLY A 115 -9.08 -6.01 -5.52
C GLY A 115 -10.06 -4.97 -5.00
N ALA A 116 -9.52 -3.96 -4.31
CA ALA A 116 -10.22 -2.78 -3.81
C ALA A 116 -9.21 -1.63 -3.72
N GLN A 117 -8.95 -1.02 -4.89
CA GLN A 117 -7.82 -0.15 -5.13
C GLN A 117 -7.94 1.20 -4.43
N MET A 118 -9.13 1.79 -4.42
CA MET A 118 -9.36 3.10 -3.84
C MET A 118 -9.93 2.96 -2.43
N VAL A 119 -9.38 3.71 -1.50
CA VAL A 119 -9.88 3.81 -0.13
C VAL A 119 -9.84 5.27 0.33
N ARG A 120 -10.92 5.77 0.94
CA ARG A 120 -11.01 7.09 1.58
C ARG A 120 -11.73 6.94 2.92
N VAL A 121 -11.32 7.75 3.90
CA VAL A 121 -11.83 7.65 5.28
C VAL A 121 -12.21 9.02 5.80
N CYS A 122 -13.28 9.09 6.58
CA CYS A 122 -13.68 10.31 7.29
C CYS A 122 -14.39 9.98 8.61
N ASP A 123 -14.31 10.91 9.56
CA ASP A 123 -15.08 10.79 10.80
C ASP A 123 -16.56 11.11 10.53
N GLY A 124 -17.47 10.31 11.08
CA GLY A 124 -18.90 10.57 10.95
C GLY A 124 -19.33 11.90 11.59
N LYS A 125 -18.63 12.36 12.64
CA LYS A 125 -18.84 13.70 13.25
C LYS A 125 -18.54 14.86 12.29
N ALA A 126 -17.80 14.64 11.21
CA ALA A 126 -17.51 15.65 10.20
C ALA A 126 -18.60 15.73 9.11
N LEU A 127 -19.55 14.78 9.11
CA LEU A 127 -20.64 14.72 8.13
C LEU A 127 -21.93 15.29 8.75
N PRO A 128 -22.73 16.10 8.01
CA PRO A 128 -23.94 16.73 8.55
C PRO A 128 -24.99 15.78 9.15
N LYS A 129 -25.04 14.53 8.67
CA LYS A 129 -25.97 13.48 9.12
C LYS A 129 -25.25 12.18 9.50
N GLY A 130 -23.93 12.25 9.71
CA GLY A 130 -23.16 11.07 10.10
C GLY A 130 -23.40 10.72 11.56
N ASP A 131 -23.30 9.42 11.88
CA ASP A 131 -23.18 9.00 13.26
C ASP A 131 -21.88 9.58 13.84
N ARG A 132 -21.99 10.34 14.93
CA ARG A 132 -20.84 11.01 15.56
C ARG A 132 -19.81 10.04 16.13
N ASN A 133 -20.19 8.79 16.37
CA ASN A 133 -19.32 7.73 16.88
C ASN A 133 -18.76 6.84 15.76
N ALA A 134 -19.19 7.03 14.51
CA ALA A 134 -18.70 6.26 13.39
C ALA A 134 -17.42 6.87 12.80
N VAL A 135 -16.63 6.00 12.18
CA VAL A 135 -15.60 6.37 11.20
C VAL A 135 -15.97 5.64 9.94
N TYR A 136 -16.19 6.36 8.84
CA TYR A 136 -16.64 5.78 7.58
C TYR A 136 -15.47 5.59 6.64
N MET A 137 -15.31 4.35 6.16
CA MET A 137 -14.42 4.02 5.06
C MET A 137 -15.24 3.80 3.80
N LEU A 138 -14.98 4.61 2.77
CA LEU A 138 -15.44 4.38 1.40
C LEU A 138 -14.32 3.65 0.65
N ARG A 139 -14.65 2.52 0.02
CA ARG A 139 -13.72 1.81 -0.86
C ARG A 139 -14.40 1.36 -2.14
N THR A 140 -13.62 1.05 -3.16
CA THR A 140 -14.12 0.29 -4.30
C THR A 140 -14.25 -1.20 -3.93
N PHE A 141 -15.18 -1.91 -4.57
CA PHE A 141 -15.18 -3.37 -4.67
C PHE A 141 -14.81 -3.71 -6.12
N GLY A 142 -13.51 -3.59 -6.39
CA GLY A 142 -12.95 -3.61 -7.75
C GLY A 142 -13.70 -2.66 -8.69
N SER A 143 -14.26 -3.23 -9.75
CA SER A 143 -15.01 -2.56 -10.81
C SER A 143 -16.54 -2.71 -10.69
N GLU A 144 -17.02 -3.44 -9.68
CA GLU A 144 -18.43 -3.80 -9.55
C GLU A 144 -19.23 -2.78 -8.76
N ALA A 145 -18.65 -2.23 -7.69
CA ALA A 145 -19.37 -1.36 -6.76
C ALA A 145 -18.43 -0.48 -5.93
N HIS A 146 -19.05 0.36 -5.09
CA HIS A 146 -18.41 0.96 -3.94
C HIS A 146 -19.07 0.42 -2.67
N GLU A 147 -18.28 0.22 -1.64
CA GLU A 147 -18.74 -0.19 -0.32
C GLU A 147 -18.46 0.91 0.69
N ILE A 148 -19.38 1.08 1.63
CA ILE A 148 -19.18 1.91 2.82
C ILE A 148 -19.11 0.99 4.03
N TRP A 149 -18.05 1.15 4.81
CA TRP A 149 -17.83 0.40 6.05
C TRP A 149 -17.76 1.36 7.24
N ASN A 150 -18.34 0.96 8.37
CA ASN A 150 -18.00 1.55 9.66
C ASN A 150 -16.73 0.90 10.19
N VAL A 151 -15.68 1.70 10.37
CA VAL A 151 -14.34 1.30 10.82
C VAL A 151 -13.96 1.98 12.14
N ALA A 152 -14.95 2.42 12.92
CA ALA A 152 -14.72 2.93 14.28
C ALA A 152 -13.93 1.91 15.13
N GLU A 153 -14.22 0.61 14.96
CA GLU A 153 -13.41 -0.50 15.44
C GLU A 153 -12.63 -1.14 14.28
N PRO A 154 -11.38 -0.71 14.01
CA PRO A 154 -10.68 -1.07 12.77
C PRO A 154 -10.32 -2.57 12.65
N ALA A 155 -10.28 -3.31 13.77
CA ALA A 155 -10.12 -4.76 13.77
C ALA A 155 -11.42 -5.53 13.41
N ASN A 156 -12.57 -4.89 13.62
CA ASN A 156 -13.91 -5.46 13.42
C ASN A 156 -14.78 -4.51 12.56
N PRO A 157 -14.36 -4.24 11.32
CA PRO A 157 -15.10 -3.35 10.43
C PRO A 157 -16.48 -3.94 10.08
N VAL A 158 -17.49 -3.08 9.98
CA VAL A 158 -18.88 -3.47 9.70
C VAL A 158 -19.33 -2.86 8.39
N LEU A 159 -19.76 -3.68 7.43
CA LEU A 159 -20.31 -3.22 6.16
C LEU A 159 -21.64 -2.49 6.42
N ILE A 160 -21.82 -1.34 5.77
CA ILE A 160 -23.06 -0.56 5.82
C ILE A 160 -23.88 -0.79 4.55
N THR A 161 -23.25 -0.62 3.38
CA THR A 161 -23.87 -0.78 2.06
C THR A 161 -22.82 -0.94 0.98
#